data_AF-A0A9D6IQF2-F1
#
_entry.id   AF-A0A9D6IQF2-F1
#
_cell.length_a   1.000
_cell.length_b   1.000
_cell.length_c   1.000
_cell.angle_alpha   90.00
_cell.angle_beta   90.00
_cell.angle_gamma   90.00
#
_symmetry.space_group_name_H-M   'P 1'
#
loop_
_entity.id
_entity.type
_entity.pdbx_description
1 polymer ?
#
loop_
_entity_poly.entity_id
_entity_poly.type
_entity_poly.pdbx_seq_one_letter_code
_entity_poly.pdbx_strand_id
1 'polypeptide(L)'
;MKKKDTKTPSRTDWKRVKAMSDPEIDCSDVPELGEDFFARAVLWPGPKKQITLRLDPDVLDFFKHQGRGYQRNINTVLRRYVELQRQRHAS
;
A
#
# COMPACT_ATOMS: atom_id res chain seq x y z
N MET A 1 -9.22 9.90 -18.63
CA MET A 1 -9.66 8.85 -17.67
C MET A 1 -11.07 9.17 -17.20
N LYS A 2 -12.06 8.29 -17.45
CA LYS A 2 -13.41 8.46 -16.90
C LYS A 2 -13.45 7.96 -15.46
N LYS A 3 -13.80 8.83 -14.52
CA LYS A 3 -14.08 8.46 -13.12
C LYS A 3 -15.30 7.53 -13.13
N LYS A 4 -15.14 6.31 -12.65
CA LYS A 4 -16.26 5.39 -12.41
C LYS A 4 -16.82 5.72 -11.03
N ASP A 5 -17.58 6.79 -10.94
CA ASP A 5 -18.41 7.02 -9.77
C ASP A 5 -19.39 5.85 -9.69
N THR A 6 -19.41 5.17 -8.55
CA THR A 6 -20.32 4.06 -8.29
C THR A 6 -21.75 4.50 -8.63
N LYS A 7 -22.46 3.72 -9.46
CA LYS A 7 -23.77 4.10 -10.05
C LYS A 7 -24.90 4.36 -9.03
N THR A 8 -24.62 4.24 -7.74
CA THR A 8 -25.60 4.39 -6.67
C THR A 8 -25.25 5.64 -5.85
N PRO A 9 -26.16 6.61 -5.72
CA PRO A 9 -25.94 7.76 -4.87
C PRO A 9 -25.77 7.28 -3.41
N SER A 10 -24.79 7.85 -2.72
CA SER A 10 -24.59 7.61 -1.30
C SER A 10 -25.86 7.97 -0.52
N ARG A 11 -26.29 7.09 0.40
CA ARG A 11 -27.41 7.35 1.32
C ARG A 11 -27.02 8.25 2.51
N THR A 12 -25.78 8.72 2.54
CA THR A 12 -25.27 9.57 3.62
C THR A 12 -25.86 10.97 3.52
N ASP A 13 -26.36 11.48 4.65
CA ASP A 13 -26.70 12.90 4.80
C ASP A 13 -25.42 13.73 4.95
N TRP A 14 -24.89 14.19 3.83
CA TRP A 14 -23.67 15.00 3.78
C TRP A 14 -23.83 16.41 4.34
N LYS A 15 -25.06 16.95 4.41
CA LYS A 15 -25.30 18.27 5.01
C LYS A 15 -25.14 18.17 6.52
N ARG A 16 -25.70 17.11 7.13
CA ARG A 16 -25.53 16.80 8.55
C ARG A 16 -24.07 16.56 8.91
N VAL A 17 -23.36 15.72 8.18
CA VAL A 17 -21.94 15.40 8.46
C VAL A 17 -21.05 16.65 8.38
N LYS A 18 -21.31 17.55 7.44
CA LYS A 18 -20.54 18.81 7.31
C LYS A 18 -20.82 19.82 8.43
N ALA A 19 -21.97 19.74 9.08
CA ALA A 19 -22.38 20.67 10.15
C ALA A 19 -22.06 20.13 11.56
N MET A 20 -21.75 18.84 11.68
CA MET A 20 -21.39 18.19 12.93
C MET A 20 -20.04 18.70 13.46
N SER A 21 -19.96 18.92 14.76
CA SER A 21 -18.73 19.34 15.44
C SER A 21 -17.93 18.12 15.94
N ASP A 22 -16.60 18.26 16.07
CA ASP A 22 -15.71 17.16 16.49
C ASP A 22 -16.15 16.43 17.78
N PRO A 23 -16.63 17.11 18.85
CA PRO A 23 -17.08 16.45 20.08
C PRO A 23 -18.36 15.61 19.92
N GLU A 24 -19.13 15.81 18.85
CA GLU A 24 -20.35 15.04 18.55
C GLU A 24 -20.04 13.73 17.81
N ILE A 25 -18.78 13.52 17.41
CA ILE A 25 -18.34 12.31 16.70
C ILE A 25 -18.13 11.20 17.73
N ASP A 26 -18.93 10.14 17.61
CA ASP A 26 -18.75 8.92 18.40
C ASP A 26 -17.56 8.11 17.85
N CYS A 27 -16.50 8.02 18.64
CA CYS A 27 -15.30 7.22 18.37
C CYS A 27 -15.16 6.02 19.32
N SER A 28 -16.23 5.62 20.02
CA SER A 28 -16.17 4.55 21.02
C SER A 28 -15.75 3.18 20.45
N ASP A 29 -15.94 2.97 19.16
CA ASP A 29 -15.56 1.76 18.42
C ASP A 29 -14.15 1.81 17.81
N VAL A 30 -13.52 2.98 17.78
CA VAL A 30 -12.19 3.19 17.18
C VAL A 30 -11.26 3.84 18.22
N PRO A 31 -10.51 3.04 19.00
CA PRO A 31 -9.57 3.58 19.96
C PRO A 31 -8.46 4.39 19.28
N GLU A 32 -7.93 5.40 19.98
CA GLU A 32 -6.83 6.21 19.48
C GLU A 32 -5.57 5.36 19.22
N LEU A 33 -4.93 5.62 18.07
CA LEU A 33 -3.71 4.92 17.68
C LEU A 33 -2.51 5.61 18.31
N GLY A 34 -1.86 4.94 19.27
CA GLY A 34 -0.65 5.44 19.93
C GLY A 34 0.63 5.27 19.10
N GLU A 35 1.75 5.79 19.63
CA GLU A 35 3.06 5.73 18.97
C GLU A 35 3.50 4.30 18.61
N ASP A 36 3.17 3.31 19.44
CA ASP A 36 3.46 1.88 19.19
C ASP A 36 2.81 1.34 17.91
N PHE A 37 1.67 1.89 17.52
CA PHE A 37 1.03 1.54 16.25
C PHE A 37 1.87 2.07 15.08
N PHE A 38 2.25 3.35 15.14
CA PHE A 38 3.02 4.00 14.08
C PHE A 38 4.47 3.50 13.99
N ALA A 39 5.08 3.11 15.11
CA ALA A 39 6.40 2.51 15.15
C ALA A 39 6.48 1.19 14.36
N ARG A 40 5.35 0.47 14.25
CA ARG A 40 5.23 -0.80 13.50
C ARG A 40 4.56 -0.62 12.13
N ALA A 41 4.18 0.60 11.77
CA ALA A 41 3.49 0.87 10.52
C ALA A 41 4.44 0.62 9.33
N VAL A 42 3.93 -0.08 8.32
CA VAL A 42 4.65 -0.29 7.07
C VAL A 42 4.26 0.81 6.09
N LEU A 43 5.23 1.63 5.67
CA LEU A 43 5.00 2.66 4.67
C LEU A 43 4.47 2.04 3.37
N TRP A 44 3.27 2.46 2.96
CA TRP A 44 2.70 2.05 1.69
C TRP A 44 3.40 2.80 0.54
N PRO A 45 4.10 2.10 -0.37
CA PRO A 45 4.89 2.75 -1.42
C PRO A 45 4.05 3.27 -2.60
N GLY A 46 2.71 3.21 -2.49
CA GLY A 46 1.79 3.53 -3.57
C GLY A 46 1.55 2.37 -4.55
N PRO A 47 0.84 2.63 -5.67
CA PRO A 47 0.55 1.62 -6.68
C PRO A 47 1.82 1.18 -7.41
N LYS A 48 1.87 -0.10 -7.79
CA LYS A 48 2.97 -0.65 -8.60
C LYS A 48 2.96 -0.03 -9.99
N LYS A 49 4.13 0.33 -10.50
CA LYS A 49 4.31 0.77 -11.88
C LYS A 49 4.58 -0.45 -12.76
N GLN A 50 3.79 -0.61 -13.83
CA GLN A 50 4.06 -1.63 -14.83
C GLN A 50 5.15 -1.11 -15.77
N ILE A 51 6.27 -1.84 -15.83
CA ILE A 51 7.41 -1.53 -16.71
C ILE A 51 7.79 -2.78 -17.48
N THR A 52 8.47 -2.59 -18.62
CA THR A 52 9.13 -3.67 -19.33
C THR A 52 10.56 -3.80 -18.81
N LEU A 53 10.88 -4.94 -18.19
CA LEU A 53 12.21 -5.25 -17.66
C LEU A 53 12.71 -6.54 -18.32
N ARG A 54 13.97 -6.55 -18.74
CA ARG A 54 14.66 -7.76 -19.21
C ARG A 54 15.35 -8.42 -18.02
N LEU A 55 15.15 -9.73 -17.87
CA LEU A 55 15.79 -10.56 -16.87
C LEU A 55 16.51 -11.69 -17.61
N ASP A 56 17.61 -12.15 -17.04
CA ASP A 56 18.30 -13.32 -17.56
C ASP A 56 17.39 -14.56 -17.47
N PRO A 57 17.48 -15.49 -18.44
CA PRO A 57 16.56 -16.63 -18.52
C PRO A 57 16.57 -17.51 -17.25
N ASP A 58 17.75 -17.79 -16.70
CA ASP A 58 17.96 -18.58 -15.50
C ASP A 58 17.32 -17.95 -14.26
N VAL A 59 17.45 -16.62 -14.11
CA VAL A 59 16.80 -15.86 -13.04
C VAL A 59 15.29 -15.94 -13.17
N LEU A 60 14.76 -15.71 -14.37
CA LEU A 60 13.32 -15.77 -14.61
C LEU A 60 12.77 -17.18 -14.32
N ASP A 61 13.47 -18.21 -14.76
CA ASP A 61 13.07 -19.59 -14.56
C ASP A 61 13.11 -19.95 -13.07
N PHE A 62 14.15 -19.57 -12.34
CA PHE A 62 14.22 -19.78 -10.89
C PHE A 62 12.98 -19.25 -10.16
N PHE A 63 12.55 -18.02 -10.47
CA PHE A 63 11.35 -17.45 -9.86
C PHE A 63 10.07 -18.13 -10.32
N LYS A 64 9.96 -18.51 -11.60
CA LYS A 64 8.79 -19.23 -12.13
C LYS A 64 8.60 -20.60 -11.47
N HIS A 65 9.68 -21.31 -11.14
CA HIS A 65 9.62 -22.61 -10.45
C HIS A 65 8.96 -22.51 -9.06
N GLN A 66 8.96 -21.33 -8.43
CA GLN A 66 8.30 -21.09 -7.15
C GLN A 66 6.76 -20.98 -7.26
N GLY A 67 6.22 -21.02 -8.49
CA GLY A 67 4.79 -21.08 -8.76
C GLY A 67 4.11 -19.72 -8.88
N ARG A 68 2.80 -19.71 -8.58
CA ARG A 68 1.95 -18.52 -8.77
C ARG A 68 2.44 -17.38 -7.88
N GLY A 69 2.70 -16.23 -8.50
CA GLY A 69 3.17 -15.03 -7.79
C GLY A 69 4.67 -14.76 -7.92
N TYR A 70 5.38 -15.45 -8.81
CA TYR A 70 6.81 -15.20 -9.09
C TYR A 70 7.15 -13.71 -9.29
N GLN A 71 6.30 -12.94 -9.96
CA GLN A 71 6.49 -11.48 -10.12
C GLN A 71 6.47 -10.72 -8.79
N ARG A 72 5.63 -11.15 -7.84
CA ARG A 72 5.59 -10.59 -6.48
C ARG A 72 6.89 -10.91 -5.75
N ASN A 73 7.41 -12.13 -5.91
CA ASN A 73 8.67 -12.55 -5.29
C ASN A 73 9.85 -11.74 -5.84
N ILE A 74 9.94 -11.58 -7.16
CA ILE A 74 10.94 -10.70 -7.81
C ILE A 74 10.90 -9.30 -7.18
N ASN A 75 9.70 -8.71 -7.08
CA ASN A 75 9.56 -7.38 -6.49
C ASN A 75 9.97 -7.33 -5.01
N THR A 76 9.69 -8.37 -4.22
CA THR A 76 10.14 -8.45 -2.81
C THR A 76 11.66 -8.47 -2.70
N VAL A 77 12.35 -9.24 -3.55
CA VAL A 77 13.82 -9.32 -3.56
C VAL A 77 14.42 -7.97 -3.95
N LEU A 78 13.93 -7.35 -5.02
CA LEU A 78 14.39 -6.04 -5.46
C LEU A 78 14.18 -4.97 -4.37
N ARG A 79 13.06 -5.03 -3.65
CA ARG A 79 12.80 -4.10 -2.54
C ARG A 79 13.80 -4.26 -1.41
N ARG A 80 14.05 -5.49 -0.96
CA ARG A 80 15.07 -5.81 0.05
C ARG A 80 16.44 -5.29 -0.35
N TYR A 81 16.83 -5.48 -1.62
CA TYR A 81 18.10 -4.97 -2.14
C TYR A 81 18.18 -3.43 -2.03
N VAL A 82 17.14 -2.72 -2.48
CA VAL A 82 17.09 -1.24 -2.40
C VAL A 82 17.15 -0.75 -0.96
N GLU A 83 16.45 -1.41 -0.04
CA GLU A 83 16.46 -1.06 1.40
C GLU A 83 17.87 -1.21 1.99
N LEU A 84 18.56 -2.31 1.70
CA LEU A 84 19.95 -2.54 2.15
C LEU A 84 20.91 -1.50 1.57
N GLN A 85 20.78 -1.16 0.27
CA GLN A 85 21.63 -0.14 -0.35
C GLN A 85 21.42 1.24 0.29
N ARG A 86 20.17 1.61 0.56
CA ARG A 86 19.86 2.88 1.24
C ARG A 86 20.47 2.96 2.63
N GLN A 87 20.46 1.87 3.39
CA GLN A 87 21.10 1.83 4.71
C GLN A 87 22.61 2.02 4.62
N ARG A 88 23.27 1.39 3.64
CA ARG A 88 24.72 1.53 3.43
C ARG A 88 25.16 2.94 3.03
N HIS A 89 24.33 3.66 2.30
CA HIS A 89 24.61 5.05 1.90
C HIS A 89 24.22 6.09 2.96
N ALA A 90 23.50 5.68 4.01
CA ALA A 90 23.12 6.54 5.13
C ALA A 90 24.08 6.42 6.33
N SER A 91 25.05 5.49 6.26
CA SER A 91 26.19 5.36 7.20
C SER A 91 27.45 5.91 6.58
#